data_AF-A0A2E4DDD8-F1
#
_entry.id   AF-A0A2E4DDD8-F1
#
_cell.length_a   1.000
_cell.length_b   1.000
_cell.length_c   1.000
_cell.angle_alpha   90.00
_cell.angle_beta   90.00
_cell.angle_gamma   90.00
#
_symmetry.space_group_name_H-M   'P 1'
#
loop_
_entity.id
_entity.type
_entity.pdbx_description
1 polymer ?
#
loop_
_entity_poly.entity_id
_entity_poly.type
_entity_poly.pdbx_seq_one_letter_code
_entity_poly.pdbx_strand_id
1 'polypeptide(L)'
;MKTPDNSINWSAPVWSENALFLSKKQTRCEEDFSFFNPKLKIFRFIEGEGDYRPFNFADHVTDSNRLASYNSRGPISQTTYNEEYTQIWSYAYSSMLDNYILKAKSPQGLGKYSKQGKDFLICGDDSEFTSTDLENVGLNASLVITKTYQKIKSVSQLDIPQISLSIQPKHIRTKRFRGGEKDKRQEVEYWTNNAFYNPKELKISFLPMAENYKGASLWEVPMVPAHEYGHHIFNLIYYQGKNTNAFFNCFHYAPQTNQLRGQNDLEFTEFAVNAINEGFSDLLAAYTLPDKDSSMKDVGCFEKNREITSDVFLGGDAKIFTSEGQANMLSNFKVKVQDSCAQPDFQYIHHVGAIFAYQVEQIFNRYIQDKKQKLKLLLRFTESLAENRNFLEKQNAVDFLYFSLTLAQATVLNEINRLPQMSDCSAIDQIFEGHRPENGCRFL
;
A
#
# COMPACT_ATOMS: atom_id res chain seq x y z
N MET A 1 26.07 38.77 30.10
CA MET A 1 24.88 38.06 30.62
C MET A 1 23.64 38.91 30.43
N LYS A 2 22.80 38.55 29.45
CA LYS A 2 21.34 38.42 29.56
C LYS A 2 20.86 37.76 28.27
N THR A 3 20.14 36.67 28.46
CA THR A 3 19.67 35.68 27.49
C THR A 3 18.78 36.29 26.41
N PRO A 4 18.87 35.84 25.14
CA PRO A 4 17.81 36.05 24.17
C PRO A 4 16.57 35.23 24.57
N ASP A 5 15.42 35.89 24.47
CA ASP A 5 14.09 35.39 24.79
C ASP A 5 13.72 34.22 23.85
N ASN A 6 13.57 33.04 24.45
CA ASN A 6 13.01 31.85 23.83
C ASN A 6 11.48 31.87 24.00
N SER A 7 10.78 32.44 23.04
CA SER A 7 9.37 32.11 22.82
C SER A 7 9.12 31.92 21.33
N ILE A 8 9.68 30.82 20.81
CA ILE A 8 9.29 30.26 19.51
C ILE A 8 7.80 29.93 19.61
N ASN A 9 7.03 30.62 18.77
CA ASN A 9 5.61 30.44 18.60
C ASN A 9 5.39 29.05 17.96
N TRP A 10 5.10 28.04 18.78
CA TRP A 10 4.75 26.71 18.30
C TRP A 10 3.34 26.74 17.70
N SER A 11 3.22 27.13 16.44
CA SER A 11 2.08 26.70 15.63
C SER A 11 2.22 25.20 15.40
N ALA A 12 1.53 24.41 16.23
CA ALA A 12 1.31 22.99 15.95
C ALA A 12 0.71 22.85 14.53
N PRO A 13 1.10 21.83 13.76
CA PRO A 13 0.58 21.63 12.41
C PRO A 13 -0.95 21.51 12.46
N VAL A 14 -1.61 22.43 11.77
CA VAL A 14 -3.05 22.41 11.53
C VAL A 14 -3.32 21.26 10.57
N TRP A 15 -3.72 20.11 11.11
CA TRP A 15 -4.36 19.08 10.32
C TRP A 15 -5.81 19.48 10.05
N SER A 16 -6.04 20.21 8.96
CA SER A 16 -7.13 19.99 8.00
C SER A 16 -7.16 21.17 7.02
N GLU A 17 -6.71 20.96 5.79
CA GLU A 17 -7.25 21.66 4.62
C GLU A 17 -8.08 20.61 3.89
N ASN A 18 -9.32 20.95 3.52
CA ASN A 18 -10.40 19.98 3.39
C ASN A 18 -10.08 18.87 2.37
N ALA A 19 -10.62 17.68 2.59
CA ALA A 19 -10.59 16.64 1.56
C ALA A 19 -11.43 17.10 0.37
N LEU A 20 -10.87 17.06 -0.85
CA LEU A 20 -11.60 17.35 -2.05
C LEU A 20 -12.45 16.12 -2.41
N PHE A 21 -13.74 16.19 -2.08
CA PHE A 21 -14.74 15.23 -2.55
C PHE A 21 -15.31 15.72 -3.88
N LEU A 22 -14.79 15.15 -4.96
CA LEU A 22 -15.27 15.35 -6.32
C LEU A 22 -16.79 15.15 -6.38
N SER A 23 -17.51 16.18 -6.79
CA SER A 23 -18.95 16.07 -6.97
C SER A 23 -19.23 15.38 -8.30
N LYS A 24 -19.99 14.28 -8.28
CA LYS A 24 -20.47 13.64 -9.51
C LYS A 24 -21.27 14.66 -10.32
N LYS A 25 -20.77 15.01 -11.51
CA LYS A 25 -21.68 15.15 -12.65
C LYS A 25 -22.10 13.75 -13.07
N GLN A 26 -23.35 13.42 -12.75
CA GLN A 26 -24.34 12.75 -13.62
C GLN A 26 -25.28 11.86 -12.78
N THR A 27 -26.51 12.34 -12.63
CA THR A 27 -27.66 11.61 -12.06
C THR A 27 -28.70 11.27 -13.13
N ARG A 28 -28.31 11.20 -14.41
CA ARG A 28 -29.23 10.87 -15.51
C ARG A 28 -28.51 10.07 -16.60
N CYS A 29 -28.20 8.80 -16.34
CA CYS A 29 -28.21 7.86 -17.46
C CYS A 29 -29.70 7.59 -17.72
N GLU A 30 -30.31 8.29 -18.68
CA GLU A 30 -31.67 7.98 -19.12
C GLU A 30 -31.57 6.73 -20.03
N GLU A 31 -32.11 5.62 -19.53
CA GLU A 31 -32.43 4.36 -20.20
C GLU A 31 -31.93 4.18 -21.64
N ASP A 32 -30.69 3.70 -21.80
CA ASP A 32 -30.29 2.56 -22.64
C ASP A 32 -28.76 2.44 -22.65
N PHE A 33 -28.24 1.33 -22.11
CA PHE A 33 -26.81 1.05 -22.10
C PHE A 33 -26.35 0.66 -23.51
N SER A 34 -25.81 1.61 -24.28
CA SER A 34 -24.99 1.25 -25.45
C SER A 34 -23.58 0.89 -24.97
N PHE A 35 -23.31 -0.40 -24.80
CA PHE A 35 -22.05 -0.98 -24.28
C PHE A 35 -20.78 -0.70 -25.13
N PHE A 36 -20.87 0.13 -26.16
CA PHE A 36 -19.83 0.24 -27.17
C PHE A 36 -19.64 1.69 -27.61
N ASN A 37 -18.97 2.49 -26.77
CA ASN A 37 -18.19 3.60 -27.29
C ASN A 37 -16.73 3.14 -27.51
N PRO A 38 -16.36 2.65 -28.70
CA PRO A 38 -15.00 2.20 -29.00
C PRO A 38 -13.97 3.34 -28.98
N LYS A 39 -14.42 4.59 -28.77
CA LYS A 39 -13.57 5.78 -28.68
C LYS A 39 -13.38 6.26 -27.24
N LEU A 40 -13.92 5.57 -26.24
CA LEU A 40 -13.77 5.98 -24.84
C LEU A 40 -12.29 6.08 -24.49
N LYS A 41 -11.88 7.18 -23.86
CA LYS A 41 -10.52 7.38 -23.34
C LYS A 41 -10.54 7.57 -21.84
N ILE A 42 -9.55 6.99 -21.17
CA ILE A 42 -9.29 7.16 -19.73
C ILE A 42 -7.94 7.87 -19.53
N PHE A 43 -7.86 8.73 -18.53
CA PHE A 43 -6.67 9.45 -18.13
C PHE A 43 -5.79 8.61 -17.18
N ARG A 44 -4.47 8.68 -17.39
CA ARG A 44 -3.43 8.07 -16.54
C ARG A 44 -2.27 9.03 -16.32
N PHE A 45 -1.59 8.92 -15.19
CA PHE A 45 -0.33 9.60 -14.94
C PHE A 45 0.83 8.61 -15.07
N ILE A 46 1.75 8.87 -16.00
CA ILE A 46 2.86 7.97 -16.35
C ILE A 46 4.12 8.82 -16.54
N GLU A 47 5.17 8.54 -15.75
CA GLU A 47 6.50 9.19 -15.90
C GLU A 47 6.43 10.73 -15.96
N GLY A 48 5.59 11.35 -15.14
CA GLY A 48 5.46 12.82 -15.07
C GLY A 48 4.44 13.42 -16.03
N GLU A 49 3.87 12.62 -16.93
CA GLU A 49 2.96 13.07 -17.97
C GLU A 49 1.55 12.47 -17.81
N GLY A 50 0.54 13.31 -18.02
CA GLY A 50 -0.84 12.87 -18.14
C GLY A 50 -1.13 12.38 -19.56
N ASP A 51 -1.70 11.19 -19.70
CA ASP A 51 -1.94 10.56 -21.00
C ASP A 51 -3.35 9.94 -21.07
N TYR A 52 -4.01 10.10 -22.22
CA TYR A 52 -5.33 9.55 -22.49
C TYR A 52 -5.23 8.28 -23.32
N ARG A 53 -5.63 7.15 -22.73
CA ARG A 53 -5.56 5.83 -23.36
C ARG A 53 -6.95 5.35 -23.78
N PRO A 54 -7.10 4.79 -25.00
CA PRO A 54 -8.34 4.12 -25.38
C PRO A 54 -8.71 3.03 -24.38
N PHE A 55 -9.98 2.97 -24.01
CA PHE A 55 -10.57 1.93 -23.20
C PHE A 55 -11.49 1.08 -24.07
N ASN A 56 -11.23 -0.23 -24.11
CA ASN A 56 -12.01 -1.15 -24.91
C ASN A 56 -12.79 -2.12 -24.01
N PHE A 57 -14.12 -1.97 -24.00
CA PHE A 57 -14.99 -2.88 -23.27
C PHE A 57 -14.96 -4.30 -23.85
N ALA A 58 -14.61 -4.51 -25.12
CA ALA A 58 -14.59 -5.85 -25.71
C ALA A 58 -13.58 -6.81 -25.05
N ASP A 59 -12.55 -6.28 -24.38
CA ASP A 59 -11.56 -7.07 -23.65
C ASP A 59 -12.08 -7.53 -22.26
N HIS A 60 -13.30 -7.13 -21.88
CA HIS A 60 -13.87 -7.31 -20.56
C HIS A 60 -15.36 -7.67 -20.58
N VAL A 61 -15.80 -8.60 -19.72
CA VAL A 61 -17.24 -8.82 -19.51
C VAL A 61 -17.69 -7.84 -18.44
N THR A 62 -18.65 -6.97 -18.76
CA THR A 62 -19.22 -6.02 -17.81
C THR A 62 -20.72 -6.23 -17.72
N ASP A 63 -21.21 -6.46 -16.51
CA ASP A 63 -22.63 -6.41 -16.18
C ASP A 63 -22.70 -5.65 -14.86
N SER A 64 -23.36 -4.49 -14.86
CA SER A 64 -23.61 -3.62 -13.69
C SER A 64 -22.44 -3.58 -12.69
N ASN A 65 -21.56 -2.59 -12.79
CA ASN A 65 -20.39 -2.35 -11.91
C ASN A 65 -19.39 -3.50 -11.66
N ARG A 66 -19.53 -4.64 -12.33
CA ARG A 66 -18.62 -5.78 -12.22
C ARG A 66 -17.71 -5.85 -13.44
N LEU A 67 -16.41 -5.98 -13.19
CA LEU A 67 -15.45 -6.29 -14.23
C LEU A 67 -15.09 -7.77 -14.14
N ALA A 68 -15.32 -8.52 -15.22
CA ALA A 68 -14.97 -9.93 -15.32
C ALA A 68 -13.91 -10.16 -16.40
N SER A 69 -13.05 -11.14 -16.16
CA SER A 69 -12.02 -11.55 -17.13
C SER A 69 -12.68 -12.33 -18.26
N TYR A 70 -12.37 -11.96 -19.50
CA TYR A 70 -12.89 -12.64 -20.69
C TYR A 70 -12.59 -14.15 -20.66
N ASN A 71 -11.39 -14.53 -20.19
CA ASN A 71 -10.93 -15.92 -20.22
C ASN A 71 -11.54 -16.79 -19.10
N SER A 72 -11.79 -16.22 -17.91
CA SER A 72 -12.33 -16.98 -16.78
C SER A 72 -13.84 -16.84 -16.63
N ARG A 73 -14.46 -15.82 -17.25
CA ARG A 73 -15.87 -15.41 -17.07
C ARG A 73 -16.28 -15.17 -15.61
N GLY A 74 -15.32 -15.20 -14.68
CA GLY A 74 -15.52 -14.90 -13.27
C GLY A 74 -15.35 -13.41 -13.00
N PRO A 75 -16.15 -12.83 -12.10
CA PRO A 75 -15.97 -11.44 -11.69
C PRO A 75 -14.63 -11.28 -10.97
N ILE A 76 -13.85 -10.28 -11.39
CA ILE A 76 -12.57 -9.91 -10.78
C ILE A 76 -12.78 -8.83 -9.74
N SER A 77 -13.56 -7.81 -10.09
CA SER A 77 -13.84 -6.68 -9.20
C SER A 77 -15.29 -6.19 -9.29
N GLN A 78 -15.79 -5.60 -8.19
CA GLN A 78 -17.02 -4.80 -8.17
C GLN A 78 -16.71 -3.39 -7.65
N THR A 79 -17.13 -2.34 -8.36
CA THR A 79 -16.75 -0.96 -8.03
C THR A 79 -17.91 -0.17 -7.43
N THR A 80 -17.68 0.48 -6.29
CA THR A 80 -18.62 1.35 -5.57
C THR A 80 -18.03 2.74 -5.33
N TYR A 81 -18.90 3.74 -5.16
CA TYR A 81 -18.55 5.14 -4.85
C TYR A 81 -19.28 5.65 -3.62
N ASN A 82 -18.74 6.71 -3.00
CA ASN A 82 -19.40 7.48 -1.96
C ASN A 82 -19.77 6.67 -0.70
N GLU A 83 -19.01 5.62 -0.41
CA GLU A 83 -19.06 4.97 0.92
C GLU A 83 -18.64 5.99 1.98
N GLU A 84 -19.27 5.97 3.16
CA GLU A 84 -18.91 6.87 4.26
C GLU A 84 -18.77 6.09 5.56
N TYR A 85 -17.62 6.24 6.22
CA TYR A 85 -17.28 5.62 7.48
C TYR A 85 -16.94 6.70 8.51
N THR A 86 -17.78 6.87 9.51
CA THR A 86 -17.53 7.82 10.61
C THR A 86 -17.25 7.08 11.90
N GLN A 87 -16.13 7.41 12.56
CA GLN A 87 -15.77 6.90 13.88
C GLN A 87 -15.73 8.03 14.91
N ILE A 88 -16.47 7.86 16.01
CA ILE A 88 -16.52 8.84 17.10
C ILE A 88 -15.70 8.37 18.30
N TRP A 89 -14.76 9.19 18.74
CA TRP A 89 -13.89 8.98 19.90
C TRP A 89 -14.26 9.98 20.98
N SER A 90 -14.50 9.51 22.21
CA SER A 90 -14.89 10.38 23.32
C SER A 90 -13.81 10.44 24.39
N TYR A 91 -13.30 11.63 24.64
CA TYR A 91 -12.30 11.94 25.66
C TYR A 91 -12.97 12.74 26.77
N ALA A 92 -12.59 12.50 28.03
CA ALA A 92 -13.00 13.35 29.13
C ALA A 92 -11.79 13.85 29.91
N TYR A 93 -11.90 15.09 30.38
CA TYR A 93 -10.88 15.71 31.19
C TYR A 93 -10.76 15.01 32.55
N SER A 94 -9.52 14.75 32.97
CA SER A 94 -9.17 14.27 34.29
C SER A 94 -8.41 15.35 35.02
N SER A 95 -9.04 15.92 36.05
CA SER A 95 -8.39 16.90 36.93
C SER A 95 -7.20 16.31 37.70
N MET A 96 -7.14 14.99 37.90
CA MET A 96 -6.02 14.34 38.57
C MET A 96 -4.76 14.29 37.71
N LEU A 97 -4.90 14.19 36.39
CA LEU A 97 -3.79 14.08 35.45
C LEU A 97 -3.52 15.37 34.67
N ASP A 98 -4.33 16.41 34.93
CA ASP A 98 -4.36 17.66 34.15
C ASP A 98 -4.39 17.39 32.62
N ASN A 99 -5.19 16.39 32.21
CA ASN A 99 -5.18 15.92 30.82
C ASN A 99 -6.50 15.24 30.43
N TYR A 100 -6.76 15.12 29.13
CA TYR A 100 -7.89 14.39 28.57
C TYR A 100 -7.57 12.89 28.44
N ILE A 101 -8.39 12.06 29.06
CA ILE A 101 -8.29 10.60 28.99
C ILE A 101 -9.35 10.06 28.03
N LEU A 102 -8.97 9.11 27.17
CA LEU A 102 -9.90 8.38 26.32
C LEU A 102 -10.89 7.61 27.20
N LYS A 103 -12.16 7.99 27.21
CA LYS A 103 -13.20 7.35 28.03
C LYS A 103 -13.95 6.24 27.33
N ALA A 104 -14.02 6.30 26.00
CA ALA A 104 -14.54 5.21 25.20
C ALA A 104 -13.91 5.24 23.80
N LYS A 105 -13.26 4.14 23.42
CA LYS A 105 -13.20 3.69 22.03
C LYS A 105 -14.47 2.89 21.87
N SER A 106 -15.49 3.35 21.13
CA SER A 106 -16.77 2.63 21.07
C SER A 106 -16.52 1.15 20.69
N PRO A 107 -16.72 0.19 21.62
CA PRO A 107 -16.37 -1.20 21.34
C PRO A 107 -17.46 -1.89 20.52
N GLN A 108 -18.74 -1.49 20.68
CA GLN A 108 -19.91 -2.09 20.01
C GLN A 108 -21.08 -1.08 19.90
N GLY A 109 -21.13 -0.24 18.86
CA GLY A 109 -22.44 0.19 18.31
C GLY A 109 -23.04 1.57 18.68
N LEU A 110 -22.29 2.56 19.20
CA LEU A 110 -22.84 3.91 19.45
C LEU A 110 -22.13 5.06 18.71
N GLY A 111 -21.37 4.77 17.66
CA GLY A 111 -20.74 5.83 16.86
C GLY A 111 -19.93 5.38 15.67
N LYS A 112 -20.28 4.22 15.07
CA LYS A 112 -19.84 3.87 13.71
C LYS A 112 -21.03 4.08 12.78
N TYR A 113 -21.00 5.17 12.03
CA TYR A 113 -21.93 5.35 10.92
C TYR A 113 -21.24 4.80 9.68
N SER A 114 -21.90 3.87 9.00
CA SER A 114 -21.49 3.36 7.70
C SER A 114 -22.62 3.64 6.72
N LYS A 115 -22.35 4.47 5.70
CA LYS A 115 -23.23 4.62 4.56
C LYS A 115 -22.73 3.67 3.47
N GLN A 116 -23.61 2.79 2.99
CA GLN A 116 -23.31 1.93 1.85
C GLN A 116 -23.02 2.78 0.61
N GLY A 117 -22.05 2.32 -0.18
CA GLY A 117 -21.69 2.93 -1.44
C GLY A 117 -22.78 2.74 -2.49
N LYS A 118 -22.63 3.47 -3.60
CA LYS A 118 -23.45 3.28 -4.80
C LYS A 118 -22.64 2.55 -5.86
N ASP A 119 -23.30 1.69 -6.61
CA ASP A 119 -22.67 0.98 -7.73
C ASP A 119 -22.13 1.95 -8.79
N PHE A 120 -21.04 1.54 -9.43
CA PHE A 120 -20.48 2.25 -10.58
C PHE A 120 -21.36 2.11 -11.82
N LEU A 121 -21.76 3.22 -12.42
CA LEU A 121 -22.46 3.24 -13.70
C LEU A 121 -21.68 4.12 -14.68
N ILE A 122 -21.49 3.62 -15.89
CA ILE A 122 -20.90 4.36 -17.02
C ILE A 122 -22.04 4.62 -18.02
N CYS A 123 -22.29 5.87 -18.37
CA CYS A 123 -23.26 6.20 -19.40
C CYS A 123 -22.62 6.05 -20.81
N GLY A 124 -23.40 5.68 -21.83
CA GLY A 124 -22.88 5.33 -23.17
C GLY A 124 -22.39 6.51 -24.02
N ASP A 125 -22.82 7.74 -23.70
CA ASP A 125 -22.56 8.93 -24.54
C ASP A 125 -21.21 9.60 -24.27
N ASP A 126 -20.50 9.22 -23.19
CA ASP A 126 -19.23 9.83 -22.83
C ASP A 126 -18.10 9.32 -23.74
N SER A 127 -17.34 10.25 -24.35
CA SER A 127 -16.19 9.92 -25.20
C SER A 127 -14.85 9.98 -24.46
N GLU A 128 -14.79 10.64 -23.31
CA GLU A 128 -13.56 10.89 -22.55
C GLU A 128 -13.89 11.18 -21.09
N PHE A 129 -13.15 10.58 -20.16
CA PHE A 129 -13.20 10.92 -18.74
C PHE A 129 -11.89 11.58 -18.31
N THR A 130 -12.00 12.73 -17.68
CA THR A 130 -10.88 13.51 -17.13
C THR A 130 -10.29 12.85 -15.87
N SER A 131 -9.11 13.31 -15.44
CA SER A 131 -8.44 12.77 -14.24
C SER A 131 -9.29 12.88 -12.97
N THR A 132 -10.18 13.87 -12.91
CA THR A 132 -11.08 14.15 -11.80
C THR A 132 -12.43 13.44 -11.86
N ASP A 133 -12.72 12.70 -12.92
CA ASP A 133 -13.98 11.97 -13.02
C ASP A 133 -13.88 10.65 -12.23
N LEU A 134 -14.86 10.41 -11.37
CA LEU A 134 -14.93 9.19 -10.58
C LEU A 134 -14.97 7.93 -11.47
N GLU A 135 -15.57 8.09 -12.65
CA GLU A 135 -15.61 7.13 -13.74
C GLU A 135 -14.21 6.77 -14.23
N ASN A 136 -13.35 7.77 -14.47
CA ASN A 136 -11.96 7.56 -14.84
C ASN A 136 -11.23 6.73 -13.78
N VAL A 137 -11.40 7.10 -12.51
CA VAL A 137 -10.72 6.46 -11.39
C VAL A 137 -11.10 4.98 -11.29
N GLY A 138 -12.40 4.67 -11.32
CA GLY A 138 -12.89 3.30 -11.25
C GLY A 138 -12.46 2.46 -12.44
N LEU A 139 -12.53 3.02 -13.66
CA LEU A 139 -12.09 2.35 -14.88
C LEU A 139 -10.58 2.07 -14.87
N ASN A 140 -9.76 3.05 -14.48
CA ASN A 140 -8.31 2.89 -14.44
C ASN A 140 -7.90 1.80 -13.45
N ALA A 141 -8.40 1.86 -12.21
CA ALA A 141 -8.12 0.85 -11.19
C ALA A 141 -8.55 -0.55 -11.64
N SER A 142 -9.76 -0.68 -12.19
CA SER A 142 -10.30 -1.98 -12.64
C SER A 142 -9.50 -2.56 -13.82
N LEU A 143 -9.09 -1.71 -14.78
CA LEU A 143 -8.26 -2.12 -15.91
C LEU A 143 -6.91 -2.64 -15.45
N VAL A 144 -6.24 -1.92 -14.55
CA VAL A 144 -4.93 -2.33 -14.03
C VAL A 144 -5.05 -3.64 -13.27
N ILE A 145 -6.01 -3.76 -12.35
CA ILE A 145 -6.26 -4.99 -11.59
C ILE A 145 -6.52 -6.17 -12.52
N THR A 146 -7.26 -5.97 -13.62
CA THR A 146 -7.51 -7.03 -14.60
C THR A 146 -6.22 -7.45 -15.31
N LYS A 147 -5.38 -6.51 -15.75
CA LYS A 147 -4.08 -6.82 -16.35
C LYS A 147 -3.22 -7.63 -15.38
N THR A 148 -3.16 -7.19 -14.12
CA THR A 148 -2.42 -7.86 -13.04
C THR A 148 -2.95 -9.27 -12.80
N TYR A 149 -4.26 -9.45 -12.65
CA TYR A 149 -4.92 -10.75 -12.52
C TYR A 149 -4.57 -11.69 -13.68
N GLN A 150 -4.72 -11.22 -14.92
CA GLN A 150 -4.44 -12.03 -16.12
C GLN A 150 -2.97 -12.48 -16.17
N LYS A 151 -2.03 -11.61 -15.81
CA LYS A 151 -0.60 -11.95 -15.74
C LYS A 151 -0.32 -13.01 -14.68
N ILE A 152 -0.92 -12.89 -13.49
CA ILE A 152 -0.82 -13.91 -12.44
C ILE A 152 -1.40 -15.25 -12.93
N LYS A 153 -2.61 -15.25 -13.49
CA LYS A 153 -3.24 -16.47 -14.04
C LYS A 153 -2.44 -17.12 -15.17
N SER A 154 -1.61 -16.35 -15.90
CA SER A 154 -0.75 -16.88 -16.95
C SER A 154 0.46 -17.69 -16.45
N VAL A 155 0.77 -17.61 -15.14
CA VAL A 155 1.89 -18.31 -14.50
C VAL A 155 1.48 -19.15 -13.29
N SER A 156 0.22 -19.05 -12.84
CA SER A 156 -0.25 -19.68 -11.61
C SER A 156 -1.69 -20.20 -11.72
N GLN A 157 -1.95 -21.28 -10.99
CA GLN A 157 -3.27 -21.89 -10.85
C GLN A 157 -4.03 -21.40 -9.61
N LEU A 158 -3.53 -20.35 -8.92
CA LEU A 158 -4.21 -19.76 -7.76
C LEU A 158 -5.68 -19.47 -8.05
N ASP A 159 -6.55 -19.88 -7.13
CA ASP A 159 -7.94 -19.48 -7.10
C ASP A 159 -8.04 -18.13 -6.38
N ILE A 160 -8.25 -17.08 -7.16
CA ILE A 160 -8.18 -15.70 -6.68
C ILE A 160 -9.61 -15.19 -6.54
N PRO A 161 -10.09 -14.92 -5.31
CA PRO A 161 -11.45 -14.48 -5.11
C PRO A 161 -11.66 -13.06 -5.65
N GLN A 162 -12.91 -12.75 -5.98
CA GLN A 162 -13.31 -11.41 -6.38
C GLN A 162 -13.04 -10.40 -5.25
N ILE A 163 -12.56 -9.22 -5.61
CA ILE A 163 -12.41 -8.09 -4.70
C ILE A 163 -13.45 -6.99 -4.96
N SER A 164 -13.70 -6.14 -3.97
CA SER A 164 -14.45 -4.90 -4.14
C SER A 164 -13.50 -3.72 -4.30
N LEU A 165 -13.89 -2.73 -5.10
CA LEU A 165 -13.19 -1.45 -5.25
C LEU A 165 -14.09 -0.36 -4.70
N SER A 166 -13.59 0.40 -3.74
CA SER A 166 -14.28 1.56 -3.17
C SER A 166 -13.53 2.81 -3.58
N ILE A 167 -14.17 3.64 -4.39
CA ILE A 167 -13.56 4.86 -4.92
C ILE A 167 -14.10 6.06 -4.16
N GLN A 168 -13.17 6.86 -3.65
CA GLN A 168 -13.43 8.04 -2.84
C GLN A 168 -14.33 7.77 -1.61
N PRO A 169 -14.05 6.74 -0.79
CA PRO A 169 -14.80 6.58 0.45
C PRO A 169 -14.42 7.70 1.43
N LYS A 170 -15.42 8.20 2.16
CA LYS A 170 -15.27 9.25 3.16
C LYS A 170 -15.03 8.63 4.52
N HIS A 171 -13.77 8.64 4.97
CA HIS A 171 -13.38 8.17 6.29
C HIS A 171 -13.21 9.36 7.24
N ILE A 172 -14.10 9.48 8.22
CA ILE A 172 -14.16 10.59 9.18
C ILE A 172 -13.86 10.07 10.57
N ARG A 173 -12.94 10.73 11.26
CA ARG A 173 -12.73 10.55 12.69
C ARG A 173 -13.15 11.80 13.43
N THR A 174 -14.10 11.67 14.34
CA THR A 174 -14.57 12.76 15.19
C THR A 174 -14.12 12.53 16.62
N LYS A 175 -13.25 13.39 17.14
CA LYS A 175 -12.86 13.39 18.56
C LYS A 175 -13.72 14.40 19.31
N ARG A 176 -14.43 13.95 20.34
CA ARG A 176 -15.25 14.78 21.22
C ARG A 176 -14.61 14.83 22.59
N PHE A 177 -14.33 16.02 23.08
CA PHE A 177 -13.71 16.24 24.39
C PHE A 177 -14.76 16.79 25.35
N ARG A 178 -14.82 16.30 26.59
CA ARG A 178 -15.80 16.72 27.61
C ARG A 178 -15.09 17.09 28.92
N GLY A 179 -15.48 18.23 29.53
CA GLY A 179 -14.92 18.75 30.79
C GLY A 179 -13.64 19.61 30.63
N GLY A 180 -13.27 20.36 31.67
CA GLY A 180 -12.17 21.36 31.67
C GLY A 180 -12.67 22.80 31.42
N GLU A 181 -11.79 23.81 31.52
CA GLU A 181 -12.16 25.24 31.33
C GLU A 181 -12.72 25.56 29.92
N LYS A 182 -12.43 24.70 28.94
CA LYS A 182 -12.98 24.78 27.58
C LYS A 182 -14.02 23.69 27.37
N ASP A 183 -15.23 23.95 27.80
CA ASP A 183 -16.37 23.06 27.61
C ASP A 183 -16.51 22.64 26.12
N LYS A 184 -16.63 21.34 25.89
CA LYS A 184 -17.03 20.65 24.63
C LYS A 184 -16.33 21.12 23.34
N ARG A 185 -15.02 20.88 23.18
CA ARG A 185 -14.40 20.93 21.84
C ARG A 185 -14.64 19.64 21.04
N GLN A 186 -14.80 19.77 19.72
CA GLN A 186 -14.85 18.66 18.77
C GLN A 186 -13.79 18.87 17.69
N GLU A 187 -13.00 17.84 17.40
CA GLU A 187 -12.05 17.80 16.29
C GLU A 187 -12.53 16.78 15.26
N VAL A 188 -12.42 17.12 13.97
CA VAL A 188 -12.82 16.26 12.85
C VAL A 188 -11.60 16.07 11.95
N GLU A 189 -11.22 14.82 11.74
CA GLU A 189 -10.09 14.40 10.90
C GLU A 189 -10.64 13.60 9.71
N TYR A 190 -10.17 13.92 8.50
CA TYR A 190 -10.47 13.17 7.29
C TYR A 190 -9.25 12.34 6.90
N TRP A 191 -9.47 11.08 6.52
CA TRP A 191 -8.39 10.32 5.89
C TRP A 191 -8.38 10.64 4.40
N THR A 192 -7.20 11.00 3.89
CA THR A 192 -6.98 11.45 2.51
C THR A 192 -5.63 10.95 1.98
N ASN A 193 -5.38 11.17 0.69
CA ASN A 193 -4.09 10.94 0.01
C ASN A 193 -3.58 9.51 0.19
N ASN A 194 -4.47 8.51 0.10
CA ASN A 194 -4.06 7.13 0.34
C ASN A 194 -4.87 6.13 -0.50
N ALA A 195 -4.28 4.95 -0.73
CA ALA A 195 -4.98 3.75 -1.12
C ALA A 195 -4.67 2.64 -0.10
N PHE A 196 -5.56 1.67 0.04
CA PHE A 196 -5.30 0.50 0.88
C PHE A 196 -6.14 -0.70 0.49
N TYR A 197 -5.59 -1.89 0.73
CA TYR A 197 -6.32 -3.16 0.73
C TYR A 197 -6.77 -3.57 2.14
N ASN A 198 -8.05 -3.89 2.29
CA ASN A 198 -8.65 -4.47 3.49
C ASN A 198 -8.92 -5.97 3.27
N PRO A 199 -8.15 -6.88 3.90
CA PRO A 199 -8.30 -8.32 3.71
C PRO A 199 -9.64 -8.87 4.22
N LYS A 200 -10.27 -8.22 5.21
CA LYS A 200 -11.54 -8.72 5.78
C LYS A 200 -12.74 -8.50 4.87
N GLU A 201 -12.71 -7.41 4.12
CA GLU A 201 -13.78 -7.04 3.18
C GLU A 201 -13.42 -7.43 1.75
N LEU A 202 -12.22 -8.01 1.53
CA LEU A 202 -11.63 -8.22 0.22
C LEU A 202 -11.74 -6.96 -0.64
N LYS A 203 -11.35 -5.80 -0.08
CA LYS A 203 -11.68 -4.49 -0.66
C LYS A 203 -10.45 -3.60 -0.80
N ILE A 204 -10.23 -3.05 -1.99
CA ILE A 204 -9.28 -1.96 -2.21
C ILE A 204 -10.04 -0.64 -2.16
N SER A 205 -9.53 0.32 -1.38
CA SER A 205 -10.13 1.64 -1.18
C SER A 205 -9.17 2.72 -1.66
N PHE A 206 -9.65 3.64 -2.50
CA PHE A 206 -8.90 4.80 -2.98
C PHE A 206 -9.45 6.08 -2.33
N LEU A 207 -8.75 6.61 -1.32
CA LEU A 207 -9.20 7.75 -0.53
C LEU A 207 -9.09 9.07 -1.29
N PRO A 208 -10.01 10.03 -1.03
CA PRO A 208 -9.95 11.36 -1.62
C PRO A 208 -8.59 12.05 -1.39
N MET A 209 -8.21 12.92 -2.32
CA MET A 209 -7.02 13.76 -2.16
C MET A 209 -7.33 15.00 -1.30
N ALA A 210 -6.35 15.49 -0.57
CA ALA A 210 -6.45 16.77 0.15
C ALA A 210 -6.38 17.94 -0.84
N GLU A 211 -7.08 19.04 -0.57
CA GLU A 211 -7.11 20.24 -1.41
C GLU A 211 -5.72 20.80 -1.74
N ASN A 212 -4.76 20.65 -0.83
CA ASN A 212 -3.40 21.17 -0.96
C ASN A 212 -2.39 20.15 -1.49
N TYR A 213 -2.83 18.95 -1.87
CA TYR A 213 -1.95 17.96 -2.47
C TYR A 213 -1.52 18.40 -3.88
N LYS A 214 -0.21 18.48 -4.12
CA LYS A 214 0.40 19.00 -5.37
C LYS A 214 0.98 17.92 -6.30
N GLY A 215 0.77 16.64 -6.01
CA GLY A 215 1.23 15.53 -6.84
C GLY A 215 0.12 14.93 -7.72
N ALA A 216 0.47 13.91 -8.51
CA ALA A 216 -0.51 13.07 -9.18
C ALA A 216 -1.38 12.32 -8.17
N SER A 217 -2.68 12.22 -8.44
CA SER A 217 -3.56 11.45 -7.55
C SER A 217 -3.13 9.99 -7.57
N LEU A 218 -3.07 9.32 -6.41
CA LEU A 218 -2.57 7.95 -6.34
C LEU A 218 -3.32 6.97 -7.24
N TRP A 219 -4.62 7.22 -7.47
CA TRP A 219 -5.44 6.42 -8.35
C TRP A 219 -5.20 6.66 -9.85
N GLU A 220 -4.46 7.71 -10.23
CA GLU A 220 -4.03 7.99 -11.62
C GLU A 220 -2.79 7.18 -11.99
N VAL A 221 -2.01 6.75 -10.98
CA VAL A 221 -0.74 6.03 -11.14
C VAL A 221 -1.02 4.53 -11.23
N PRO A 222 -0.79 3.86 -12.39
CA PRO A 222 -1.17 2.46 -12.57
C PRO A 222 -0.49 1.49 -11.59
N MET A 223 0.73 1.81 -11.15
CA MET A 223 1.44 1.04 -10.13
C MET A 223 0.58 0.87 -8.86
N VAL A 224 -0.16 1.89 -8.42
CA VAL A 224 -0.89 1.88 -7.14
C VAL A 224 -2.00 0.83 -7.11
N PRO A 225 -2.98 0.76 -8.03
CA PRO A 225 -3.96 -0.33 -8.05
C PRO A 225 -3.34 -1.73 -8.13
N ALA A 226 -2.22 -1.89 -8.87
CA ALA A 226 -1.52 -3.17 -8.94
C ALA A 226 -0.83 -3.54 -7.62
N HIS A 227 -0.26 -2.55 -6.94
CA HIS A 227 0.33 -2.69 -5.61
C HIS A 227 -0.72 -3.11 -4.58
N GLU A 228 -1.86 -2.42 -4.51
CA GLU A 228 -2.95 -2.80 -3.60
C GLU A 228 -3.50 -4.20 -3.88
N TYR A 229 -3.54 -4.58 -5.17
CA TYR A 229 -3.86 -5.95 -5.55
C TYR A 229 -2.75 -6.94 -5.16
N GLY A 230 -1.49 -6.50 -5.12
CA GLY A 230 -0.37 -7.25 -4.56
C GLY A 230 -0.64 -7.67 -3.11
N HIS A 231 -1.12 -6.76 -2.26
CA HIS A 231 -1.50 -7.12 -0.88
C HIS A 231 -2.59 -8.19 -0.81
N HIS A 232 -3.55 -8.15 -1.74
CA HIS A 232 -4.56 -9.20 -1.86
C HIS A 232 -3.93 -10.56 -2.16
N ILE A 233 -3.03 -10.61 -3.15
CA ILE A 233 -2.35 -11.85 -3.54
C ILE A 233 -1.42 -12.36 -2.44
N PHE A 234 -0.67 -11.47 -1.77
CA PHE A 234 0.16 -11.84 -0.64
C PHE A 234 -0.69 -12.43 0.49
N ASN A 235 -1.83 -11.80 0.80
CA ASN A 235 -2.72 -12.30 1.84
C ASN A 235 -3.32 -13.67 1.49
N LEU A 236 -3.68 -13.87 0.23
CA LEU A 236 -4.16 -15.15 -0.29
C LEU A 236 -3.11 -16.26 -0.11
N ILE A 237 -1.85 -16.01 -0.48
CA ILE A 237 -0.79 -17.02 -0.45
C ILE A 237 -0.23 -17.20 0.95
N TYR A 238 0.30 -16.13 1.55
CA TYR A 238 0.95 -16.18 2.85
C TYR A 238 -0.07 -16.55 3.91
N TYR A 239 -1.12 -15.75 4.10
CA TYR A 239 -2.12 -15.99 5.16
C TYR A 239 -3.17 -17.05 4.82
N GLN A 240 -3.11 -17.66 3.63
CA GLN A 240 -4.07 -18.68 3.17
C GLN A 240 -5.51 -18.15 3.23
N GLY A 241 -5.70 -16.86 2.93
CA GLY A 241 -7.00 -16.18 3.00
C GLY A 241 -7.58 -16.03 4.42
N LYS A 242 -6.79 -16.27 5.48
CA LYS A 242 -7.24 -16.02 6.86
C LYS A 242 -7.39 -14.52 7.10
N ASN A 243 -8.49 -14.15 7.76
CA ASN A 243 -8.76 -12.78 8.20
C ASN A 243 -7.66 -12.30 9.14
N THR A 244 -6.80 -11.39 8.66
CA THR A 244 -5.86 -10.66 9.51
C THR A 244 -6.48 -9.33 9.93
N ASN A 245 -6.09 -8.82 11.10
CA ASN A 245 -6.41 -7.45 11.51
C ASN A 245 -5.52 -6.40 10.84
N ALA A 246 -4.63 -6.83 9.94
CA ALA A 246 -3.67 -5.97 9.29
C ALA A 246 -4.40 -5.06 8.30
N PHE A 247 -4.42 -3.77 8.64
CA PHE A 247 -4.90 -2.70 7.78
C PHE A 247 -3.65 -2.04 7.20
N PHE A 248 -3.41 -2.23 5.90
CA PHE A 248 -2.19 -1.77 5.25
C PHE A 248 -2.43 -0.38 4.66
N ASN A 249 -1.95 0.66 5.32
CA ASN A 249 -2.05 2.02 4.79
C ASN A 249 -0.80 2.32 3.95
N CYS A 250 -0.92 2.30 2.63
CA CYS A 250 0.21 2.24 1.69
C CYS A 250 0.92 3.59 1.42
N PHE A 251 0.22 4.72 1.57
CA PHE A 251 0.68 6.04 1.14
C PHE A 251 0.40 7.15 2.17
N HIS A 252 0.23 6.79 3.44
CA HIS A 252 -0.14 7.78 4.46
C HIS A 252 1.00 8.76 4.79
N TYR A 253 0.81 10.02 4.40
CA TYR A 253 1.58 11.14 4.94
C TYR A 253 0.97 11.52 6.31
N ALA A 254 1.50 10.97 7.40
CA ALA A 254 1.16 11.44 8.75
C ALA A 254 2.28 12.26 9.35
N PRO A 255 2.07 13.56 9.63
CA PRO A 255 2.78 14.28 10.67
C PRO A 255 2.86 13.44 11.93
N GLN A 256 4.09 13.01 12.19
CA GLN A 256 4.45 12.09 13.22
C GLN A 256 4.33 12.79 14.58
N THR A 257 3.23 12.56 15.30
CA THR A 257 3.23 12.88 16.74
C THR A 257 4.27 11.97 17.43
N ASN A 258 5.04 12.56 18.36
CA ASN A 258 6.03 11.88 19.19
C ASN A 258 5.34 10.87 20.11
N GLN A 259 4.96 9.71 19.59
CA GLN A 259 4.45 8.60 20.37
C GLN A 259 5.52 7.53 20.51
N LEU A 260 5.67 7.03 21.74
CA LEU A 260 6.39 5.79 22.03
C LEU A 260 5.70 4.65 21.28
N ARG A 261 6.47 3.79 20.61
CA ARG A 261 5.94 2.54 20.05
C ARG A 261 5.55 1.66 21.24
N GLY A 262 4.35 1.08 21.20
CA GLY A 262 3.89 0.20 22.27
C GLY A 262 4.85 -0.98 22.41
N GLN A 263 5.22 -1.33 23.64
CA GLN A 263 6.05 -2.50 23.90
C GLN A 263 5.25 -3.77 23.55
N ASN A 264 5.70 -4.55 22.57
CA ASN A 264 5.54 -6.01 22.52
C ASN A 264 6.44 -6.59 21.41
N ASP A 265 7.23 -7.63 21.70
CA ASP A 265 8.09 -8.30 20.71
C ASP A 265 7.30 -8.92 19.54
N LEU A 266 6.00 -9.17 19.74
CA LEU A 266 5.04 -9.55 18.68
C LEU A 266 4.90 -8.47 17.58
N GLU A 267 5.20 -7.21 17.87
CA GLU A 267 5.16 -6.11 16.89
C GLU A 267 6.31 -6.18 15.88
N PHE A 268 7.45 -6.82 16.19
CA PHE A 268 8.62 -6.83 15.30
C PHE A 268 8.53 -7.88 14.18
N THR A 269 8.01 -9.08 14.47
CA THR A 269 7.75 -10.09 13.43
C THR A 269 6.65 -9.61 12.49
N GLU A 270 5.55 -9.08 13.05
CA GLU A 270 4.46 -8.51 12.25
C GLU A 270 4.97 -7.36 11.38
N PHE A 271 5.85 -6.51 11.92
CA PHE A 271 6.53 -5.47 11.14
C PHE A 271 7.31 -6.03 9.94
N ALA A 272 8.13 -7.06 10.14
CA ALA A 272 8.92 -7.66 9.05
C ALA A 272 8.04 -8.30 7.97
N VAL A 273 7.00 -9.04 8.37
CA VAL A 273 6.02 -9.62 7.43
C VAL A 273 5.32 -8.52 6.64
N ASN A 274 4.92 -7.43 7.31
CA ASN A 274 4.26 -6.31 6.66
C ASN A 274 5.19 -5.56 5.71
N ALA A 275 6.47 -5.40 6.06
CA ALA A 275 7.48 -4.85 5.15
C ALA A 275 7.70 -5.76 3.93
N ILE A 276 7.72 -7.08 4.10
CA ILE A 276 7.78 -8.01 2.97
C ILE A 276 6.51 -7.91 2.11
N ASN A 277 5.33 -7.74 2.71
CA ASN A 277 4.08 -7.54 1.97
C ASN A 277 4.12 -6.26 1.12
N GLU A 278 4.66 -5.15 1.65
CA GLU A 278 4.94 -3.93 0.89
C GLU A 278 5.86 -4.20 -0.30
N GLY A 279 7.02 -4.84 -0.04
CA GLY A 279 7.99 -5.12 -1.09
C GLY A 279 7.49 -6.12 -2.14
N PHE A 280 6.74 -7.15 -1.72
CA PHE A 280 6.06 -8.08 -2.61
C PHE A 280 5.10 -7.36 -3.55
N SER A 281 4.36 -6.39 -3.02
CA SER A 281 3.35 -5.66 -3.78
C SER A 281 3.98 -4.72 -4.81
N ASP A 282 5.13 -4.11 -4.48
CA ASP A 282 5.95 -3.37 -5.44
C ASP A 282 6.49 -4.27 -6.57
N LEU A 283 7.06 -5.44 -6.21
CA LEU A 283 7.56 -6.43 -7.17
C LEU A 283 6.45 -6.97 -8.07
N LEU A 284 5.28 -7.26 -7.50
CA LEU A 284 4.13 -7.78 -8.25
C LEU A 284 3.63 -6.73 -9.25
N ALA A 285 3.53 -5.46 -8.86
CA ALA A 285 3.21 -4.38 -9.78
C ALA A 285 4.25 -4.29 -10.91
N ALA A 286 5.53 -4.32 -10.59
CA ALA A 286 6.61 -4.26 -11.57
C ALA A 286 6.63 -5.44 -12.55
N TYR A 287 6.32 -6.66 -12.10
CA TYR A 287 6.34 -7.85 -12.96
C TYR A 287 5.06 -8.04 -13.79
N THR A 288 3.96 -7.42 -13.39
CA THR A 288 2.66 -7.55 -14.10
C THR A 288 2.38 -6.40 -15.06
N LEU A 289 2.98 -5.23 -14.84
CA LEU A 289 2.80 -4.05 -15.69
C LEU A 289 3.97 -3.82 -16.66
N PRO A 290 3.72 -3.12 -17.78
CA PRO A 290 4.79 -2.50 -18.57
C PRO A 290 5.65 -1.57 -17.69
N ASP A 291 6.94 -1.43 -18.01
CA ASP A 291 7.90 -0.65 -17.19
C ASP A 291 7.39 0.75 -16.85
N LYS A 292 6.83 1.43 -17.86
CA LYS A 292 6.24 2.77 -17.71
C LYS A 292 5.05 2.80 -16.75
N ASP A 293 4.17 1.82 -16.83
CA ASP A 293 2.97 1.72 -15.98
C ASP A 293 3.34 1.35 -14.52
N SER A 294 4.47 0.65 -14.31
CA SER A 294 4.98 0.31 -12.97
C SER A 294 5.85 1.36 -12.31
N SER A 295 6.25 2.41 -13.04
CA SER A 295 7.15 3.43 -12.52
C SER A 295 6.43 4.43 -11.61
N MET A 296 7.14 4.89 -10.59
CA MET A 296 6.78 5.99 -9.69
C MET A 296 7.57 7.27 -10.00
N LYS A 297 8.21 7.34 -11.17
CA LYS A 297 8.94 8.52 -11.63
C LYS A 297 8.01 9.74 -11.68
N ASP A 298 8.49 10.87 -11.17
CA ASP A 298 7.75 12.14 -11.05
C ASP A 298 6.48 12.08 -10.17
N VAL A 299 6.30 11.00 -9.39
CA VAL A 299 5.23 10.88 -8.37
C VAL A 299 5.74 11.36 -7.01
N GLY A 300 6.33 12.56 -6.98
CA GLY A 300 6.81 13.23 -5.76
C GLY A 300 7.74 12.37 -4.90
N CYS A 301 7.34 12.11 -3.65
CA CYS A 301 8.13 11.38 -2.66
C CYS A 301 8.27 9.88 -2.93
N PHE A 302 7.59 9.33 -3.94
CA PHE A 302 7.64 7.91 -4.26
C PHE A 302 8.72 7.57 -5.28
N GLU A 303 9.16 8.55 -6.08
CA GLU A 303 10.26 8.37 -7.01
C GLU A 303 11.51 7.91 -6.25
N LYS A 304 12.18 6.87 -6.78
CA LYS A 304 13.30 6.13 -6.16
C LYS A 304 12.94 5.39 -4.87
N ASN A 305 12.17 6.01 -3.98
CA ASN A 305 11.78 5.42 -2.70
C ASN A 305 10.98 4.12 -2.87
N ARG A 306 10.21 3.97 -3.95
CA ARG A 306 9.42 2.75 -4.25
C ARG A 306 9.87 2.00 -5.52
N GLU A 307 10.84 2.55 -6.27
CA GLU A 307 11.34 1.91 -7.50
C GLU A 307 12.19 0.68 -7.18
N ILE A 308 11.76 -0.51 -7.63
CA ILE A 308 12.45 -1.77 -7.34
C ILE A 308 13.82 -1.90 -8.03
N THR A 309 14.08 -1.07 -9.04
CA THR A 309 15.34 -1.05 -9.79
C THR A 309 16.31 0.03 -9.30
N SER A 310 15.86 0.95 -8.43
CA SER A 310 16.72 1.98 -7.86
C SER A 310 17.49 1.43 -6.67
N ASP A 311 18.82 1.53 -6.72
CA ASP A 311 19.74 1.14 -5.65
C ASP A 311 19.80 2.14 -4.49
N VAL A 312 19.21 3.31 -4.68
CA VAL A 312 19.15 4.39 -3.68
C VAL A 312 17.72 4.88 -3.43
N PHE A 313 17.51 5.49 -2.27
CA PHE A 313 16.37 6.35 -1.95
C PHE A 313 16.52 7.72 -2.61
N LEU A 314 15.47 8.55 -2.52
CA LEU A 314 15.44 9.87 -3.15
C LEU A 314 16.59 10.79 -2.68
N GLY A 315 17.00 10.69 -1.41
CA GLY A 315 18.14 11.43 -0.86
C GLY A 315 19.51 10.86 -1.20
N GLY A 316 19.60 9.73 -1.89
CA GLY A 316 20.85 9.08 -2.28
C GLY A 316 21.33 7.98 -1.32
N ASP A 317 20.64 7.76 -0.20
CA ASP A 317 20.96 6.66 0.72
C ASP A 317 20.75 5.30 0.03
N ALA A 318 21.71 4.39 0.18
CA ALA A 318 21.65 3.07 -0.43
C ALA A 318 20.50 2.22 0.15
N LYS A 319 19.86 1.40 -0.68
CA LYS A 319 18.83 0.45 -0.27
C LYS A 319 19.43 -0.82 0.32
N ILE A 320 20.06 -0.68 1.48
CA ILE A 320 20.64 -1.77 2.28
C ILE A 320 20.19 -1.66 3.74
N PHE A 321 20.32 -2.76 4.50
CA PHE A 321 20.08 -2.76 5.93
C PHE A 321 21.37 -2.36 6.66
N THR A 322 21.61 -1.06 6.79
CA THR A 322 22.76 -0.54 7.54
C THR A 322 22.69 -0.95 9.02
N SER A 323 23.83 -0.98 9.72
CA SER A 323 23.82 -1.35 11.14
C SER A 323 22.95 -0.42 11.99
N GLU A 324 22.91 0.88 11.65
CA GLU A 324 22.00 1.85 12.28
C GLU A 324 20.53 1.55 11.95
N GLY A 325 20.22 1.28 10.67
CA GLY A 325 18.87 0.93 10.25
C GLY A 325 18.35 -0.34 10.93
N GLN A 326 19.22 -1.33 11.12
CA GLN A 326 18.92 -2.54 11.88
C GLN A 326 18.62 -2.26 13.35
N ALA A 327 19.45 -1.45 14.02
CA ALA A 327 19.20 -1.03 15.40
C ALA A 327 17.87 -0.24 15.51
N ASN A 328 17.57 0.62 14.54
CA ASN A 328 16.33 1.39 14.49
C ASN A 328 15.09 0.50 14.32
N MET A 329 15.17 -0.54 13.47
CA MET A 329 14.10 -1.53 13.30
C MET A 329 13.77 -2.26 14.61
N LEU A 330 14.78 -2.61 15.39
CA LEU A 330 14.63 -3.31 16.68
C LEU A 330 14.37 -2.35 17.86
N SER A 331 14.41 -1.05 17.63
CA SER A 331 14.21 -0.05 18.67
C SER A 331 12.72 0.15 18.96
N ASN A 332 12.37 0.16 20.25
CA ASN A 332 11.06 0.59 20.74
C ASN A 332 10.93 2.13 20.77
N PHE A 333 12.04 2.86 20.64
CA PHE A 333 12.05 4.30 20.60
C PHE A 333 11.83 4.78 19.18
N LYS A 334 10.82 5.63 18.99
CA LYS A 334 10.57 6.29 17.73
C LYS A 334 11.73 7.21 17.40
N VAL A 335 12.48 6.88 16.37
CA VAL A 335 13.57 7.72 15.87
C VAL A 335 12.92 8.86 15.09
N LYS A 336 13.24 10.10 15.46
CA LYS A 336 12.78 11.26 14.71
C LYS A 336 13.53 11.30 13.40
N VAL A 337 12.92 10.75 12.36
CA VAL A 337 13.32 11.04 11.00
C VAL A 337 12.78 12.44 10.68
N GLN A 338 13.64 13.31 10.15
CA GLN A 338 13.18 14.61 9.68
C GLN A 338 12.15 14.35 8.57
N ASP A 339 10.95 14.95 8.67
CA ASP A 339 9.82 14.80 7.72
C ASP A 339 10.23 15.27 6.32
N SER A 340 11.09 14.48 5.67
CA SER A 340 11.69 14.73 4.38
C SER A 340 11.68 13.41 3.63
N CYS A 341 11.21 13.46 2.39
CA CYS A 341 11.16 12.28 1.53
C CYS A 341 12.55 11.81 1.09
N ALA A 342 13.62 12.49 1.54
CA ALA A 342 14.99 12.20 1.20
C ALA A 342 15.58 11.05 2.04
N GLN A 343 15.18 10.92 3.31
CA GLN A 343 15.82 9.98 4.25
C GLN A 343 14.93 8.76 4.53
N PRO A 344 15.49 7.54 4.51
CA PRO A 344 14.75 6.34 4.84
C PRO A 344 14.47 6.22 6.33
N ASP A 345 13.19 6.10 6.67
CA ASP A 345 12.70 5.65 7.97
C ASP A 345 12.66 4.12 8.08
N PHE A 346 13.63 3.54 8.78
CA PHE A 346 13.71 2.09 9.03
C PHE A 346 12.65 1.57 10.02
N GLN A 347 11.87 2.43 10.67
CA GLN A 347 10.70 2.03 11.47
C GLN A 347 9.40 2.08 10.65
N TYR A 348 9.49 2.45 9.38
CA TYR A 348 8.37 2.48 8.45
C TYR A 348 8.42 1.30 7.48
N ILE A 349 7.37 0.46 7.49
CA ILE A 349 7.31 -0.79 6.70
C ILE A 349 7.53 -0.57 5.20
N HIS A 350 7.20 0.61 4.68
CA HIS A 350 7.28 0.95 3.27
C HIS A 350 8.72 1.14 2.79
N HIS A 351 9.59 1.73 3.61
CA HIS A 351 11.01 1.89 3.26
C HIS A 351 11.76 0.58 3.43
N VAL A 352 11.48 -0.16 4.51
CA VAL A 352 12.02 -1.52 4.72
C VAL A 352 11.57 -2.44 3.59
N GLY A 353 10.29 -2.35 3.19
CA GLY A 353 9.74 -3.08 2.05
C GLY A 353 10.37 -2.69 0.72
N ALA A 354 10.69 -1.40 0.51
CA ALA A 354 11.40 -0.95 -0.68
C ALA A 354 12.85 -1.47 -0.76
N ILE A 355 13.56 -1.54 0.38
CA ILE A 355 14.87 -2.21 0.47
C ILE A 355 14.70 -3.68 0.09
N PHE A 356 13.75 -4.36 0.73
CA PHE A 356 13.49 -5.78 0.48
C PHE A 356 13.16 -6.04 -1.00
N ALA A 357 12.30 -5.24 -1.61
CA ALA A 357 11.92 -5.36 -3.02
C ALA A 357 13.12 -5.21 -3.95
N TYR A 358 13.92 -4.16 -3.74
CA TYR A 358 15.15 -3.95 -4.52
C TYR A 358 16.08 -5.16 -4.42
N GLN A 359 16.29 -5.70 -3.22
CA GLN A 359 17.20 -6.82 -3.01
C GLN A 359 16.69 -8.12 -3.65
N VAL A 360 15.39 -8.42 -3.57
CA VAL A 360 14.80 -9.56 -4.29
C VAL A 360 14.93 -9.39 -5.81
N GLU A 361 14.72 -8.19 -6.33
CA GLU A 361 14.90 -7.91 -7.76
C GLU A 361 16.36 -8.12 -8.18
N GLN A 362 17.34 -7.70 -7.38
CA GLN A 362 18.75 -7.97 -7.66
C GLN A 362 19.07 -9.48 -7.63
N ILE A 363 18.53 -10.22 -6.67
CA ILE A 363 18.67 -11.68 -6.58
C ILE A 363 18.11 -12.34 -7.84
N PHE A 364 16.91 -11.98 -8.27
CA PHE A 364 16.29 -12.55 -9.46
C PHE A 364 17.05 -12.15 -10.73
N ASN A 365 17.45 -10.89 -10.88
CA ASN A 365 18.16 -10.38 -12.05
C ASN A 365 19.49 -11.08 -12.33
N ARG A 366 20.19 -11.57 -11.30
CA ARG A 366 21.42 -12.35 -11.51
C ARG A 366 21.21 -13.59 -12.37
N TYR A 367 19.99 -14.13 -12.41
CA TYR A 367 19.69 -15.41 -13.02
C TYR A 367 18.62 -15.35 -14.10
N ILE A 368 17.61 -14.50 -13.92
CA ILE A 368 16.41 -14.44 -14.75
C ILE A 368 16.04 -12.99 -15.03
N GLN A 369 15.90 -12.66 -16.31
CA GLN A 369 15.54 -11.32 -16.80
C GLN A 369 14.07 -11.21 -17.21
N ASP A 370 13.44 -12.33 -17.59
CA ASP A 370 12.06 -12.36 -18.06
C ASP A 370 11.05 -12.08 -16.92
N LYS A 371 10.23 -11.03 -17.07
CA LYS A 371 9.22 -10.65 -16.07
C LYS A 371 8.24 -11.77 -15.75
N LYS A 372 7.86 -12.59 -16.74
CA LYS A 372 6.90 -13.69 -16.52
C LYS A 372 7.51 -14.77 -15.63
N GLN A 373 8.77 -15.13 -15.84
CA GLN A 373 9.50 -16.04 -14.96
C GLN A 373 9.74 -15.44 -13.57
N LYS A 374 10.08 -14.15 -13.47
CA LYS A 374 10.20 -13.47 -12.17
C LYS A 374 8.89 -13.45 -11.38
N LEU A 375 7.76 -13.20 -12.04
CA LEU A 375 6.44 -13.29 -11.41
C LEU A 375 6.19 -14.70 -10.87
N LYS A 376 6.47 -15.73 -11.66
CA LYS A 376 6.35 -17.14 -11.22
C LYS A 376 7.22 -17.42 -9.99
N LEU A 377 8.46 -16.92 -9.97
CA LEU A 377 9.35 -17.04 -8.82
C LEU A 377 8.86 -16.28 -7.60
N LEU A 378 8.35 -15.06 -7.76
CA LEU A 378 7.80 -14.24 -6.68
C LEU A 378 6.65 -14.96 -5.96
N LEU A 379 5.75 -15.57 -6.73
CA LEU A 379 4.63 -16.35 -6.17
C LEU A 379 5.14 -17.59 -5.41
N ARG A 380 6.08 -18.35 -5.98
CA ARG A 380 6.68 -19.53 -5.32
C ARG A 380 7.51 -19.19 -4.07
N PHE A 381 8.21 -18.07 -4.12
CA PHE A 381 8.91 -17.52 -2.97
C PHE A 381 7.93 -17.24 -1.83
N THR A 382 6.76 -16.66 -2.15
CA THR A 382 5.72 -16.35 -1.17
C THR A 382 5.07 -17.62 -0.60
N GLU A 383 4.90 -18.66 -1.42
CA GLU A 383 4.50 -20.00 -0.95
C GLU A 383 5.56 -20.56 0.03
N SER A 384 6.84 -20.45 -0.32
CA SER A 384 7.96 -20.91 0.54
C SER A 384 8.03 -20.13 1.85
N LEU A 385 7.75 -18.82 1.84
CA LEU A 385 7.60 -18.02 3.06
C LEU A 385 6.47 -18.55 3.94
N ALA A 386 5.31 -18.88 3.34
CA ALA A 386 4.15 -19.39 4.05
C ALA A 386 4.44 -20.75 4.71
N GLU A 387 5.13 -21.64 4.00
CA GLU A 387 5.56 -22.96 4.48
C GLU A 387 6.55 -22.86 5.65
N ASN A 388 7.43 -21.84 5.63
CA ASN A 388 8.44 -21.62 6.66
C ASN A 388 8.00 -20.66 7.78
N ARG A 389 6.73 -20.22 7.79
CA ARG A 389 6.18 -19.25 8.74
C ARG A 389 6.54 -19.57 10.20
N ASN A 390 6.31 -20.80 10.64
CA ASN A 390 6.53 -21.19 12.05
C ASN A 390 7.99 -21.01 12.51
N PHE A 391 8.95 -21.08 11.59
CA PHE A 391 10.35 -20.82 11.87
C PHE A 391 10.63 -19.32 11.87
N LEU A 392 10.13 -18.61 10.84
CA LEU A 392 10.36 -17.18 10.66
C LEU A 392 9.72 -16.34 11.78
N GLU A 393 8.52 -16.69 12.23
CA GLU A 393 7.81 -15.97 13.30
C GLU A 393 8.45 -16.09 14.69
N LYS A 394 9.50 -16.90 14.83
CA LYS A 394 10.31 -16.99 16.05
C LYS A 394 11.54 -16.09 16.02
N GLN A 395 11.79 -15.42 14.89
CA GLN A 395 12.94 -14.56 14.69
C GLN A 395 12.60 -13.10 15.04
N ASN A 396 13.61 -12.29 15.31
CA ASN A 396 13.42 -10.83 15.34
C ASN A 396 13.24 -10.29 13.89
N ALA A 397 12.89 -9.00 13.75
CA ALA A 397 12.61 -8.41 12.44
C ALA A 397 13.80 -8.51 11.45
N VAL A 398 15.03 -8.29 11.92
CA VAL A 398 16.24 -8.30 11.08
C VAL A 398 16.50 -9.71 10.56
N ASP A 399 16.50 -10.69 11.47
CA ASP A 399 16.69 -12.10 11.13
C ASP A 399 15.57 -12.63 10.23
N PHE A 400 14.32 -12.21 10.46
CA PHE A 400 13.19 -12.54 9.58
C PHE A 400 13.47 -12.09 8.14
N LEU A 401 13.86 -10.82 7.95
CA LEU A 401 14.17 -10.26 6.63
C LEU A 401 15.37 -10.96 5.99
N TYR A 402 16.41 -11.24 6.78
CA TYR A 402 17.60 -11.96 6.32
C TYR A 402 17.23 -13.34 5.78
N PHE A 403 16.52 -14.14 6.59
CA PHE A 403 16.08 -15.47 6.19
C PHE A 403 15.09 -15.47 5.03
N SER A 404 14.30 -14.40 4.89
CA SER A 404 13.41 -14.22 3.74
C SER A 404 14.19 -13.99 2.45
N LEU A 405 15.30 -13.24 2.47
CA LEU A 405 16.16 -13.09 1.29
C LEU A 405 16.90 -14.39 0.94
N THR A 406 17.33 -15.19 1.92
CA THR A 406 17.92 -16.50 1.63
C THR A 406 16.91 -17.47 1.04
N LEU A 407 15.63 -17.42 1.46
CA LEU A 407 14.54 -18.15 0.81
C LEU A 407 14.30 -17.69 -0.64
N ALA A 408 14.33 -16.38 -0.92
CA ALA A 408 14.21 -15.86 -2.28
C ALA A 408 15.36 -16.36 -3.17
N GLN A 409 16.60 -16.32 -2.67
CA GLN A 409 17.79 -16.85 -3.33
C GLN A 409 17.69 -18.36 -3.56
N ALA A 410 17.25 -19.14 -2.57
CA ALA A 410 17.01 -20.58 -2.72
C ALA A 410 15.96 -20.89 -3.79
N THR A 411 14.87 -20.10 -3.81
CA THR A 411 13.78 -20.26 -4.79
C THR A 411 14.28 -20.11 -6.23
N VAL A 412 15.11 -19.10 -6.51
CA VAL A 412 15.66 -18.90 -7.86
C VAL A 412 16.69 -19.96 -8.23
N LEU A 413 17.56 -20.36 -7.30
CA LEU A 413 18.58 -21.40 -7.52
C LEU A 413 17.94 -22.76 -7.84
N ASN A 414 16.86 -23.10 -7.12
CA ASN A 414 16.08 -24.31 -7.39
C ASN A 414 15.44 -24.28 -8.78
N GLU A 415 14.87 -23.15 -9.22
CA GLU A 415 14.26 -23.05 -10.57
C GLU A 415 15.28 -23.23 -11.69
N ILE A 416 16.51 -22.77 -11.50
CA ILE A 416 17.59 -22.94 -12.49
C ILE A 416 18.41 -24.22 -12.28
N ASN A 417 18.00 -25.10 -11.36
CA ASN A 417 18.68 -26.35 -11.00
C ASN A 417 20.17 -26.16 -10.65
N ARG A 418 20.50 -25.08 -9.94
CA ARG A 418 21.87 -24.78 -9.50
C ARG A 418 22.02 -25.00 -8.00
N LEU A 419 23.08 -25.70 -7.61
CA LEU A 419 23.46 -25.80 -6.19
C LEU A 419 23.98 -24.44 -5.66
N PRO A 420 23.57 -24.04 -4.44
CA PRO A 420 24.09 -22.82 -3.82
C PRO A 420 25.60 -22.88 -3.60
N GLN A 421 26.23 -21.72 -3.76
CA GLN A 421 27.66 -21.52 -3.55
C GLN A 421 27.88 -20.57 -2.37
N MET A 422 29.10 -20.59 -1.80
CA MET A 422 29.46 -19.67 -0.70
C MET A 422 29.26 -18.20 -1.10
N SER A 423 29.48 -17.85 -2.37
CA SER A 423 29.24 -16.50 -2.89
C SER A 423 27.77 -16.08 -2.86
N ASP A 424 26.82 -17.03 -2.98
CA ASP A 424 25.38 -16.73 -2.88
C ASP A 424 25.02 -16.32 -1.44
N CYS A 425 25.61 -17.00 -0.46
CA CYS A 425 25.51 -16.68 0.97
C CYS A 425 26.14 -15.33 1.30
N SER A 426 27.39 -15.11 0.87
CA SER A 426 28.11 -13.84 1.11
C SER A 426 27.43 -12.63 0.47
N ALA A 427 26.71 -12.82 -0.65
CA ALA A 427 25.97 -11.74 -1.27
C ALA A 427 24.77 -11.28 -0.42
N ILE A 428 24.16 -12.17 0.39
CA ILE A 428 23.12 -11.79 1.36
C ILE A 428 23.75 -11.12 2.59
N ASP A 429 24.89 -11.63 3.07
CA ASP A 429 25.62 -11.02 4.19
C ASP A 429 25.97 -9.54 3.91
N GLN A 430 26.29 -9.19 2.66
CA GLN A 430 26.59 -7.81 2.26
C GLN A 430 25.39 -6.86 2.29
N ILE A 431 24.16 -7.39 2.28
CA ILE A 431 22.93 -6.58 2.36
C ILE A 431 22.69 -6.11 3.81
N PHE A 432 23.19 -6.87 4.80
CA PHE A 432 23.03 -6.61 6.23
C PHE A 432 24.37 -6.25 6.87
N GLU A 433 24.68 -4.96 6.93
CA GLU A 433 25.98 -4.49 7.42
C GLU A 433 26.28 -4.99 8.83
N GLY A 434 27.33 -5.81 8.94
CA GLY A 434 27.83 -6.32 10.22
C GLY A 434 26.92 -7.35 10.90
N HIS A 435 25.88 -7.86 10.22
CA HIS A 435 24.93 -8.80 10.80
C HIS A 435 24.85 -10.10 10.03
N ARG A 436 25.02 -11.21 10.75
CA ARG A 436 24.89 -12.56 10.23
C ARG A 436 24.25 -13.46 11.28
N PRO A 437 23.02 -13.94 11.08
CA PRO A 437 22.39 -14.82 12.04
C PRO A 437 23.10 -16.17 12.14
N GLU A 438 22.95 -16.82 13.29
CA GLU A 438 23.33 -18.23 13.42
C GLU A 438 22.55 -19.06 12.39
N ASN A 439 23.28 -19.84 11.59
CA ASN A 439 22.73 -20.55 10.43
C ASN A 439 22.17 -19.63 9.33
N GLY A 440 22.74 -18.43 9.11
CA GLY A 440 22.23 -17.47 8.11
C GLY A 440 21.88 -18.11 6.77
N CYS A 441 22.70 -19.03 6.28
CA CYS A 441 22.47 -19.68 4.99
C CYS A 441 21.69 -21.00 5.08
N ARG A 442 20.87 -21.18 6.13
CA ARG A 442 20.08 -22.40 6.38
C ARG A 442 19.21 -22.85 5.20
N PHE A 443 18.71 -21.90 4.41
CA PHE A 443 17.81 -22.18 3.28
C PHE A 443 18.55 -22.40 1.95
N LEU A 444 19.85 -22.13 1.92
CA LEU A 444 20.75 -22.44 0.81
C LEU A 444 21.43 -23.78 1.10
#